data_AF-A0A084AAB2-F1
#
_entry.id   AF-A0A084AAB2-F1
#
_cell.length_a   1.000
_cell.length_b   1.000
_cell.length_c   1.000
_cell.angle_alpha   90.00
_cell.angle_beta   90.00
_cell.angle_gamma   90.00
#
_symmetry.space_group_name_H-M   'P 1'
#
loop_
_entity.id
_entity.type
_entity.pdbx_description
1 polymer ?
#
loop_
_entity_poly.entity_id
_entity_poly.type
_entity_poly.pdbx_seq_one_letter_code
_entity_poly.pdbx_strand_id
1 'polypeptide(L)'
;MSRWELKNQAKGALRDNFGSKMLLFIIPIIMGILGGGNGMKQSMDYNGFFDNVPSSVWMAVSFATLLIVILMIVVALFVSVVTVGAIFNYIKIFRGERNNPQFKNVFGPFYDGSAGKIILLNIVKGIIFVVLMFIPIIGWAFGIYLALGWSQSTYVLFDQLEEDRYSGVMNVLSESATMMKGLRGDYFIFKFSFFWWYVLYGISGGLAGFWTTPYLNMASIAYYENIGK
;
A
#
# COMPACT_ATOMS: atom_id res chain seq x y z
N MET A 1 -21.19 -13.31 0.27
CA MET A 1 -20.83 -13.50 1.69
C MET A 1 -21.03 -12.20 2.45
N SER A 2 -21.43 -12.24 3.71
CA SER A 2 -21.63 -11.05 4.54
C SER A 2 -20.30 -10.44 5.00
N ARG A 3 -20.28 -9.13 5.26
CA ARG A 3 -19.08 -8.41 5.76
C ARG A 3 -18.58 -8.96 7.10
N TRP A 4 -19.51 -9.46 7.92
CA TRP A 4 -19.19 -10.04 9.22
C TRP A 4 -18.39 -11.34 9.04
N GLU A 5 -18.81 -12.21 8.12
CA GLU A 5 -18.09 -13.46 7.82
C GLU A 5 -16.69 -13.19 7.29
N LEU A 6 -16.51 -12.21 6.39
CA LEU A 6 -15.19 -11.81 5.88
C LEU A 6 -14.25 -11.36 7.01
N LYS A 7 -14.75 -10.52 7.93
CA LYS A 7 -13.99 -10.08 9.10
C LYS A 7 -13.68 -11.24 10.05
N ASN A 8 -14.59 -12.20 10.19
CA ASN A 8 -14.39 -13.37 11.04
C ASN A 8 -13.35 -14.33 10.45
N GLN A 9 -13.36 -14.56 9.13
CA GLN A 9 -12.31 -15.31 8.42
C GLN A 9 -10.94 -14.66 8.61
N ALA A 10 -10.87 -13.34 8.45
CA ALA A 10 -9.64 -12.58 8.68
C ALA A 10 -9.08 -12.75 10.11
N LYS A 11 -9.96 -12.70 11.12
CA LYS A 11 -9.59 -12.94 12.52
C LYS A 11 -9.13 -14.37 12.73
N GLY A 12 -9.84 -15.35 12.17
CA GLY A 12 -9.47 -16.76 12.24
C GLY A 12 -8.08 -17.00 11.67
N ALA A 13 -7.83 -16.49 10.46
CA ALA A 13 -6.55 -16.64 9.78
C ALA A 13 -5.39 -15.88 10.47
N LEU A 14 -5.67 -14.94 11.38
CA LEU A 14 -4.65 -14.23 12.18
C LEU A 14 -4.46 -14.80 13.59
N ARG A 15 -5.36 -15.65 14.08
CA ARG A 15 -5.37 -16.13 15.47
C ARG A 15 -4.09 -16.87 15.83
N ASP A 16 -3.63 -17.74 14.94
CA ASP A 16 -2.41 -18.50 15.14
C ASP A 16 -1.20 -17.69 14.68
N ASN A 17 -0.08 -17.77 15.42
CA ASN A 17 1.17 -17.07 15.10
C ASN A 17 1.00 -15.55 14.87
N PHE A 18 0.08 -14.91 15.61
CA PHE A 18 -0.26 -13.50 15.44
C PHE A 18 0.97 -12.58 15.46
N GLY A 19 1.88 -12.78 16.43
CA GLY A 19 3.10 -11.98 16.54
C GLY A 19 3.98 -12.06 15.29
N SER A 20 4.22 -13.27 14.78
CA SER A 20 5.02 -13.48 13.58
C SER A 20 4.35 -12.93 12.31
N LYS A 21 3.02 -12.96 12.23
CA LYS A 21 2.26 -12.33 11.13
C LYS A 21 2.38 -10.80 11.21
N MET A 22 2.16 -10.22 12.39
CA MET A 22 2.34 -8.79 12.65
C MET A 22 3.73 -8.29 12.24
N LEU A 23 4.78 -9.06 12.52
CA LEU A 23 6.16 -8.70 12.15
C LEU A 23 6.32 -8.48 10.64
N LEU A 24 5.53 -9.11 9.77
CA LEU A 24 5.61 -8.90 8.32
C LEU A 24 5.30 -7.44 7.92
N PHE A 25 4.53 -6.71 8.72
CA PHE A 25 4.17 -5.31 8.48
C PHE A 25 4.97 -4.30 9.34
N ILE A 26 5.99 -4.73 10.09
CA ILE A 26 6.72 -3.83 10.99
C ILE A 26 7.40 -2.67 10.23
N ILE A 27 8.03 -2.94 9.09
CA ILE A 27 8.69 -1.92 8.26
C ILE A 27 7.67 -0.87 7.79
N PRO A 28 6.56 -1.23 7.10
CA PRO A 28 5.61 -0.22 6.65
C PRO A 28 4.95 0.55 7.80
N ILE A 29 4.72 -0.06 8.96
CA ILE A 29 4.17 0.64 10.13
C ILE A 29 5.16 1.69 10.66
N ILE A 30 6.43 1.30 10.88
CA ILE A 30 7.46 2.23 11.36
C ILE A 30 7.65 3.37 10.35
N MET A 31 7.72 3.06 9.05
CA MET A 31 7.85 4.08 8.01
C MET A 31 6.62 4.99 7.92
N GLY A 32 5.42 4.46 8.17
CA GLY A 32 4.20 5.24 8.29
C GLY A 32 4.21 6.21 9.47
N ILE A 33 4.79 5.82 10.61
CA ILE A 33 4.97 6.69 11.78
C ILE A 33 6.01 7.79 11.49
N LEU A 34 7.16 7.41 10.93
CA LEU A 34 8.24 8.35 10.57
C LEU A 34 7.83 9.34 9.47
N GLY A 35 7.03 8.89 8.50
CA GLY A 35 6.50 9.73 7.42
C GLY A 35 5.29 10.58 7.83
N GLY A 36 4.41 10.04 8.68
CA GLY A 36 3.19 10.71 9.15
C GLY A 36 3.42 11.74 10.25
N GLY A 37 4.52 11.64 11.00
CA GLY A 37 4.93 12.62 12.02
C GLY A 37 5.41 13.96 11.46
N ASN A 38 5.71 14.04 10.17
CA ASN A 38 6.13 15.28 9.49
C ASN A 38 4.95 16.08 8.93
N GLY A 39 3.87 16.18 9.72
CA GLY A 39 3.06 17.38 9.77
C GLY A 39 3.80 18.52 10.48
N MET A 40 5.13 18.60 10.38
CA MET A 40 5.84 19.85 10.58
C MET A 40 5.15 20.82 9.63
N LYS A 41 4.28 21.65 10.21
CA LYS A 41 4.09 23.00 9.73
C LYS A 41 5.50 23.56 9.64
N GLN A 42 6.12 23.41 8.48
CA GLN A 42 7.05 24.41 8.01
C GLN A 42 6.17 25.64 7.86
N SER A 43 5.91 26.33 8.98
CA SER A 43 5.73 27.76 8.96
C SER A 43 7.05 28.28 8.43
N MET A 44 7.16 28.31 7.10
CA MET A 44 8.20 29.04 6.44
C MET A 44 7.89 30.50 6.70
N ASP A 45 8.43 31.04 7.79
CA ASP A 45 8.73 32.45 7.86
C ASP A 45 9.81 32.70 6.79
N TYR A 46 9.34 32.89 5.55
CA TYR A 46 10.16 33.00 4.35
C TYR A 46 10.95 34.31 4.26
N ASN A 47 10.72 35.26 5.18
CA ASN A 47 11.02 36.67 4.93
C ASN A 47 12.25 37.19 5.68
N GLY A 48 13.38 36.46 5.70
CA GLY A 48 14.63 37.07 6.18
C GLY A 48 15.89 36.22 6.27
N PHE A 49 15.79 34.89 6.21
CA PHE A 49 16.98 34.01 6.31
C PHE A 49 17.75 33.89 4.97
N PHE A 50 17.05 34.08 3.84
CA PHE A 50 17.51 33.68 2.51
C PHE A 50 18.13 34.80 1.66
N ASP A 51 17.90 36.07 2.03
CA ASP A 51 18.32 37.22 1.22
C ASP A 51 19.84 37.51 1.30
N ASN A 52 20.54 36.94 2.29
CA ASN A 52 21.97 37.17 2.54
C ASN A 52 22.85 35.92 2.39
N VAL A 53 22.32 34.83 1.83
CA VAL A 53 23.06 33.58 1.65
C VAL A 53 23.90 33.65 0.37
N PRO A 54 25.24 33.44 0.42
CA PRO A 54 26.08 33.42 -0.78
C PRO A 54 25.59 32.39 -1.81
N SER A 55 25.69 32.71 -3.10
CA SER A 55 25.20 31.84 -4.18
C SER A 55 25.82 30.43 -4.17
N SER A 56 27.05 30.28 -3.67
CA SER A 56 27.70 28.97 -3.49
C SER A 56 27.00 28.11 -2.44
N VAL A 57 26.49 28.71 -1.37
CA VAL A 57 25.74 28.02 -0.31
C VAL A 57 24.37 27.61 -0.83
N TRP A 58 23.70 28.46 -1.62
CA TRP A 58 22.46 28.10 -2.32
C TRP A 58 22.63 26.87 -3.21
N MET A 59 23.68 26.85 -4.03
CA MET A 59 23.96 25.71 -4.91
C MET A 59 24.20 24.42 -4.12
N ALA A 60 24.96 24.50 -3.01
CA ALA A 60 25.20 23.35 -2.13
C ALA A 60 23.90 22.85 -1.46
N VAL A 61 23.05 23.76 -0.98
CA VAL A 61 21.76 23.42 -0.37
C VAL A 61 20.83 22.78 -1.40
N SER A 62 20.70 23.34 -2.60
CA SER A 62 19.87 22.76 -3.67
C SER A 62 20.34 21.37 -4.11
N PHE A 63 21.65 21.15 -4.15
CA PHE A 63 22.20 19.83 -4.45
C PHE A 63 21.92 18.84 -3.32
N ALA A 64 22.12 19.24 -2.06
CA ALA A 64 21.81 18.41 -0.90
C ALA A 64 20.31 18.07 -0.81
N THR A 65 19.42 19.03 -1.07
CA THR A 65 17.97 18.78 -1.08
C THR A 65 17.57 17.81 -2.19
N LEU A 66 18.15 17.93 -3.38
CA LEU A 66 17.92 16.99 -4.47
C LEU A 66 18.35 15.57 -4.10
N LEU A 67 19.51 15.40 -3.46
CA LEU A 67 19.97 14.08 -2.98
C LEU A 67 19.03 13.50 -1.92
N ILE A 68 18.54 14.32 -0.99
CA ILE A 68 17.55 13.91 0.01
C ILE A 68 16.25 13.46 -0.65
N VAL A 69 15.75 14.20 -1.65
CA VAL A 69 14.53 13.83 -2.39
C VAL A 69 14.72 12.51 -3.13
N ILE A 70 15.85 12.31 -3.81
CA ILE A 70 16.15 11.04 -4.49
C ILE A 70 16.20 9.90 -3.47
N LEU A 71 16.86 10.09 -2.33
CA LEU A 71 16.91 9.10 -1.27
C LEU A 71 15.50 8.75 -0.76
N MET A 72 14.65 9.74 -0.54
CA MET A 72 13.26 9.53 -0.10
C MET A 72 12.44 8.73 -1.13
N ILE A 73 12.64 8.99 -2.42
CA ILE A 73 12.00 8.21 -3.50
C ILE A 73 12.48 6.76 -3.48
N VAL A 74 13.80 6.53 -3.37
CA VAL A 74 14.38 5.18 -3.31
C VAL A 74 13.83 4.41 -2.09
N VAL A 75 13.79 5.07 -0.93
CA VAL A 75 13.23 4.51 0.29
C VAL A 75 11.74 4.20 0.13
N ALA A 76 10.95 5.09 -0.49
CA ALA A 76 9.53 4.85 -0.74
C ALA A 76 9.29 3.65 -1.67
N LEU A 77 10.09 3.50 -2.73
CA LEU A 77 10.03 2.34 -3.63
C LEU A 77 10.40 1.04 -2.91
N PHE A 78 11.46 1.07 -2.08
CA PHE A 78 11.85 -0.06 -1.26
C PHE A 78 10.72 -0.50 -0.31
N VAL A 79 10.14 0.44 0.44
CA VAL A 79 9.01 0.18 1.35
C VAL A 79 7.79 -0.36 0.59
N SER A 80 7.53 0.15 -0.61
CA SER A 80 6.44 -0.33 -1.46
C SER A 80 6.60 -1.83 -1.81
N VAL A 81 7.79 -2.24 -2.23
CA VAL A 81 8.08 -3.65 -2.56
C VAL A 81 7.98 -4.54 -1.32
N VAL A 82 8.55 -4.11 -0.19
CA VAL A 82 8.45 -4.86 1.08
C VAL A 82 7.00 -5.02 1.53
N THR A 83 6.18 -3.98 1.38
CA THR A 83 4.76 -4.01 1.75
C THR A 83 3.98 -5.02 0.90
N VAL A 84 4.22 -5.03 -0.42
CA VAL A 84 3.57 -6.00 -1.32
C VAL A 84 4.10 -7.42 -1.07
N GLY A 85 5.39 -7.58 -0.77
CA GLY A 85 5.96 -8.86 -0.34
C GLY A 85 5.33 -9.40 0.94
N ALA A 86 5.01 -8.54 1.90
CA ALA A 86 4.25 -8.92 3.09
C ALA A 86 2.83 -9.38 2.74
N ILE A 87 2.16 -8.68 1.81
CA ILE A 87 0.82 -9.06 1.32
C ILE A 87 0.87 -10.43 0.62
N PHE A 88 1.84 -10.68 -0.26
CA PHE A 88 2.01 -11.98 -0.94
C PHE A 88 2.15 -13.12 0.06
N ASN A 89 2.94 -12.90 1.13
CA ASN A 89 3.06 -13.88 2.21
C ASN A 89 1.74 -14.09 2.95
N TYR A 90 0.99 -13.03 3.20
CA TYR A 90 -0.31 -13.13 3.85
C TYR A 90 -1.32 -13.91 3.02
N ILE A 91 -1.30 -13.81 1.69
CA ILE A 91 -2.18 -14.62 0.81
C ILE A 91 -1.85 -16.11 1.00
N LYS A 92 -0.56 -16.50 0.91
CA LYS A 92 -0.13 -17.90 1.15
C LYS A 92 -0.54 -18.42 2.52
N ILE A 93 -0.44 -17.57 3.54
CA ILE A 93 -0.87 -17.90 4.91
C ILE A 93 -2.40 -18.09 4.96
N PHE A 94 -3.15 -17.20 4.31
CA PHE A 94 -4.61 -17.26 4.25
C PHE A 94 -5.10 -18.55 3.54
N ARG A 95 -4.42 -18.94 2.45
CA ARG A 95 -4.69 -20.17 1.69
C ARG A 95 -4.23 -21.46 2.38
N GLY A 96 -3.52 -21.36 3.51
CA GLY A 96 -2.97 -22.52 4.23
C GLY A 96 -1.71 -23.13 3.60
N GLU A 97 -1.15 -22.49 2.57
CA GLU A 97 0.09 -22.90 1.90
C GLU A 97 1.33 -22.61 2.75
N ARG A 98 1.23 -21.71 3.73
CA ARG A 98 2.34 -21.28 4.59
C ARG A 98 1.95 -21.22 6.07
N ASN A 99 2.43 -22.20 6.84
CA ASN A 99 2.14 -22.32 8.27
C ASN A 99 3.13 -21.55 9.17
N ASN A 100 4.37 -21.33 8.71
CA ASN A 100 5.40 -20.63 9.49
C ASN A 100 5.78 -19.28 8.84
N PRO A 101 5.16 -18.16 9.26
CA PRO A 101 5.51 -16.82 8.78
C PRO A 101 6.90 -16.42 9.27
N GLN A 102 7.82 -16.16 8.33
CA GLN A 102 9.15 -15.64 8.62
C GLN A 102 9.32 -14.25 8.03
N PHE A 103 9.88 -13.34 8.81
CA PHE A 103 10.09 -11.96 8.40
C PHE A 103 10.90 -11.85 7.10
N LYS A 104 11.93 -12.67 6.92
CA LYS A 104 12.75 -12.67 5.70
C LYS A 104 11.95 -12.83 4.41
N ASN A 105 10.77 -13.46 4.46
CA ASN A 105 9.96 -13.73 3.28
C ASN A 105 9.34 -12.45 2.70
N VAL A 106 9.26 -11.34 3.46
CA VAL A 106 8.78 -10.05 2.92
C VAL A 106 9.72 -9.50 1.84
N PHE A 107 10.97 -9.96 1.82
CA PHE A 107 11.96 -9.62 0.80
C PHE A 107 11.93 -10.56 -0.40
N GLY A 108 11.04 -11.56 -0.42
CA GLY A 108 10.84 -12.50 -1.54
C GLY A 108 10.85 -11.82 -2.91
N PRO A 109 10.09 -10.71 -3.10
CA PRO A 109 10.05 -10.01 -4.37
C PRO A 109 11.39 -9.48 -4.91
N PHE A 110 12.38 -9.24 -4.04
CA PHE A 110 13.71 -8.81 -4.47
C PHE A 110 14.56 -9.98 -5.00
N TYR A 111 14.25 -11.21 -4.61
CA TYR A 111 14.98 -12.41 -5.01
C TYR A 111 14.36 -13.10 -6.24
N ASP A 112 13.03 -13.07 -6.37
CA ASP A 112 12.30 -13.72 -7.47
C ASP A 112 12.10 -12.83 -8.72
N GLY A 113 12.59 -11.58 -8.68
CA GLY A 113 12.47 -10.63 -9.79
C GLY A 113 11.10 -9.96 -9.92
N SER A 114 10.16 -10.21 -9.00
CA SER A 114 8.83 -9.56 -9.03
C SER A 114 8.85 -8.10 -8.54
N ALA A 115 9.90 -7.65 -7.85
CA ALA A 115 10.06 -6.27 -7.39
C ALA A 115 9.85 -5.24 -8.51
N GLY A 116 10.43 -5.47 -9.70
CA GLY A 116 10.25 -4.58 -10.85
C GLY A 116 8.80 -4.49 -11.31
N LYS A 117 8.08 -5.61 -11.31
CA LYS A 117 6.66 -5.68 -11.71
C LYS A 117 5.76 -4.97 -10.70
N ILE A 118 6.07 -5.08 -9.40
CA ILE A 118 5.39 -4.36 -8.32
C ILE A 118 5.60 -2.85 -8.45
N ILE A 119 6.86 -2.42 -8.63
CA ILE A 119 7.21 -1.01 -8.81
C ILE A 119 6.48 -0.45 -10.04
N LEU A 120 6.54 -1.15 -11.17
CA LEU A 120 5.87 -0.73 -12.40
C LEU A 120 4.36 -0.60 -12.21
N LEU A 121 3.71 -1.55 -11.55
CA LEU A 121 2.27 -1.49 -11.23
C LEU A 121 1.93 -0.23 -10.42
N ASN A 122 2.72 0.08 -9.39
CA ASN A 122 2.47 1.23 -8.52
C ASN A 122 2.78 2.56 -9.21
N ILE A 123 3.83 2.62 -10.03
CA ILE A 123 4.15 3.80 -10.85
C ILE A 123 3.04 4.08 -11.85
N VAL A 124 2.55 3.08 -12.59
CA VAL A 124 1.48 3.26 -13.58
C VAL A 124 0.20 3.79 -12.92
N LYS A 125 -0.21 3.20 -11.79
CA LYS A 125 -1.36 3.74 -11.01
C LYS A 125 -1.10 5.17 -10.55
N GLY A 126 0.09 5.44 -10.02
CA GLY A 126 0.50 6.74 -9.51
C GLY A 126 0.43 7.83 -10.59
N ILE A 127 1.01 7.58 -11.76
CA ILE A 127 0.95 8.50 -12.91
C ILE A 127 -0.51 8.78 -13.30
N ILE A 128 -1.35 7.75 -13.40
CA ILE A 128 -2.76 7.93 -13.77
C ILE A 128 -3.49 8.81 -12.73
N PHE A 129 -3.29 8.57 -11.43
CA PHE A 129 -3.91 9.39 -10.39
C PHE A 129 -3.37 10.82 -10.35
N VAL A 130 -2.08 11.03 -10.62
CA VAL A 130 -1.49 12.38 -10.74
C VAL A 130 -2.12 13.13 -11.91
N VAL A 131 -2.25 12.49 -13.08
CA VAL A 131 -2.91 13.11 -14.25
C VAL A 131 -4.37 13.46 -13.94
N LEU A 132 -5.11 12.55 -13.29
CA LEU A 132 -6.51 12.78 -12.92
C LEU A 132 -6.68 13.86 -11.85
N MET A 133 -5.68 14.08 -10.99
CA MET A 133 -5.71 15.12 -9.97
C MET A 133 -5.79 16.53 -10.58
N PHE A 134 -5.18 16.75 -11.75
CA PHE A 134 -5.22 18.03 -12.48
C PHE A 134 -6.57 18.32 -13.15
N ILE A 135 -7.48 17.34 -13.21
CA ILE A 135 -8.83 17.51 -13.77
C ILE A 135 -9.83 17.51 -12.61
N PRO A 136 -10.21 18.67 -12.06
CA PRO A 136 -11.09 18.73 -10.90
C PRO A 136 -12.49 18.18 -11.22
N ILE A 137 -13.19 17.70 -10.19
CA ILE A 137 -14.56 17.17 -10.23
C ILE A 137 -14.67 15.87 -11.04
N ILE A 138 -14.51 15.92 -12.37
CA ILE A 138 -14.63 14.77 -13.27
C ILE A 138 -13.47 13.80 -13.06
N GLY A 139 -12.23 14.32 -13.05
CA GLY A 139 -11.05 13.49 -12.82
C GLY A 139 -11.04 12.87 -11.44
N TRP A 140 -11.58 13.55 -10.43
CA TRP A 140 -11.70 13.02 -9.07
C TRP A 140 -12.74 11.89 -8.99
N ALA A 141 -13.93 12.08 -9.57
CA ALA A 141 -14.95 11.03 -9.63
C ALA A 141 -14.43 9.79 -10.38
N PHE A 142 -13.74 10.00 -11.50
CA PHE A 142 -13.12 8.92 -12.27
C PHE A 142 -11.96 8.26 -11.51
N GLY A 143 -11.16 9.03 -10.77
CA GLY A 143 -10.11 8.53 -9.91
C GLY A 143 -10.64 7.59 -8.83
N ILE A 144 -11.75 7.96 -8.17
CA ILE A 144 -12.40 7.08 -7.17
C ILE A 144 -12.90 5.80 -7.84
N TYR A 145 -13.53 5.90 -9.00
CA TYR A 145 -14.01 4.75 -9.76
C TYR A 145 -12.86 3.76 -10.10
N LEU A 146 -11.73 4.28 -10.58
CA LEU A 146 -10.54 3.49 -10.88
C LEU A 146 -9.88 2.93 -9.62
N ALA A 147 -9.80 3.70 -8.53
CA ALA A 147 -9.25 3.23 -7.27
C ALA A 147 -10.03 2.04 -6.70
N LEU A 148 -11.36 2.06 -6.80
CA LEU A 148 -12.21 0.92 -6.43
C LEU A 148 -12.05 -0.25 -7.40
N GLY A 149 -11.94 0.00 -8.70
CA GLY A 149 -11.71 -1.03 -9.73
C GLY A 149 -10.35 -1.73 -9.59
N TRP A 150 -9.30 -0.99 -9.31
CA TRP A 150 -7.93 -1.49 -9.18
C TRP A 150 -7.57 -1.91 -7.77
N SER A 151 -8.54 -1.92 -6.86
CA SER A 151 -8.33 -2.24 -5.46
C SER A 151 -7.78 -3.64 -5.21
N GLN A 152 -7.99 -4.58 -6.14
CA GLN A 152 -7.54 -5.96 -6.05
C GLN A 152 -6.26 -6.25 -6.83
N SER A 153 -5.78 -5.30 -7.64
CA SER A 153 -4.66 -5.51 -8.56
C SER A 153 -3.36 -6.02 -7.91
N THR A 154 -3.14 -5.78 -6.62
CA THR A 154 -1.99 -6.38 -5.90
C THR A 154 -2.15 -7.89 -5.74
N TYR A 155 -3.35 -8.37 -5.44
CA TYR A 155 -3.65 -9.80 -5.32
C TYR A 155 -3.71 -10.48 -6.70
N VAL A 156 -4.25 -9.78 -7.71
CA VAL A 156 -4.19 -10.24 -9.11
C VAL A 156 -2.76 -10.38 -9.60
N LEU A 157 -1.90 -9.40 -9.27
CA LEU A 157 -0.48 -9.48 -9.60
C LEU A 157 0.14 -10.73 -8.95
N PHE A 158 -0.21 -11.03 -7.70
CA PHE A 158 0.27 -12.24 -7.03
C PHE A 158 -0.13 -13.50 -7.80
N ASP A 159 -1.43 -13.69 -8.09
CA ASP A 159 -1.90 -14.88 -8.79
C ASP A 159 -1.32 -15.01 -10.19
N GLN A 160 -1.24 -13.91 -10.95
CA GLN A 160 -0.61 -13.92 -12.27
C GLN A 160 0.88 -14.30 -12.22
N LEU A 161 1.58 -13.99 -11.13
CA LEU A 161 2.97 -14.35 -10.94
C LEU A 161 3.14 -15.81 -10.49
N GLU A 162 2.23 -16.33 -9.66
CA GLU A 162 2.27 -17.74 -9.26
C GLU A 162 1.89 -18.69 -10.40
N GLU A 163 0.98 -18.26 -11.28
CA GLU A 163 0.52 -19.04 -12.43
C GLU A 163 1.36 -18.81 -13.70
N ASP A 164 2.49 -18.08 -13.60
CA ASP A 164 3.39 -17.75 -14.73
C ASP A 164 2.68 -17.13 -15.97
N ARG A 165 1.56 -16.44 -15.73
CA ARG A 165 0.69 -15.84 -16.76
C ARG A 165 0.76 -14.32 -16.83
N TYR A 166 1.73 -13.72 -16.12
CA TYR A 166 1.93 -12.27 -16.12
C TYR A 166 2.21 -11.75 -17.54
N SER A 167 1.27 -10.97 -18.08
CA SER A 167 1.36 -10.39 -19.43
C SER A 167 1.47 -8.86 -19.43
N GLY A 168 1.62 -8.25 -18.26
CA GLY A 168 1.88 -6.82 -18.11
C GLY A 168 0.91 -6.11 -17.15
N VAL A 169 1.30 -4.90 -16.76
CA VAL A 169 0.58 -4.10 -15.76
C VAL A 169 -0.86 -3.77 -16.19
N MET A 170 -1.08 -3.45 -17.46
CA MET A 170 -2.43 -3.14 -17.94
C MET A 170 -3.36 -4.35 -17.87
N ASN A 171 -2.84 -5.57 -18.07
CA ASN A 171 -3.64 -6.78 -17.92
C ASN A 171 -4.05 -6.98 -16.45
N VAL A 172 -3.10 -6.83 -15.52
CA VAL A 172 -3.38 -6.88 -14.06
C VAL A 172 -4.46 -5.87 -13.65
N LEU A 173 -4.35 -4.62 -14.15
CA LEU A 173 -5.33 -3.57 -13.86
C LEU A 173 -6.70 -3.86 -14.48
N SER A 174 -6.73 -4.38 -15.71
CA SER A 174 -7.96 -4.75 -16.42
C SER A 174 -8.67 -5.91 -15.73
N GLU A 175 -7.93 -6.94 -15.34
CA GLU A 175 -8.47 -8.10 -14.63
C GLU A 175 -9.04 -7.69 -13.27
N SER A 176 -8.30 -6.91 -12.47
CA SER A 176 -8.81 -6.32 -11.23
C SER A 176 -10.10 -5.52 -11.47
N ALA A 177 -10.13 -4.67 -12.51
CA ALA A 177 -11.30 -3.85 -12.81
C ALA A 177 -12.52 -4.68 -13.25
N THR A 178 -12.29 -5.79 -13.95
CA THR A 178 -13.32 -6.75 -14.38
C THR A 178 -13.89 -7.49 -13.18
N MET A 179 -13.05 -8.03 -12.28
CA MET A 179 -13.51 -8.67 -11.04
C MET A 179 -14.30 -7.73 -10.14
N MET A 180 -13.91 -6.45 -10.11
CA MET A 180 -14.60 -5.44 -9.31
C MET A 180 -15.88 -4.90 -9.94
N LYS A 181 -16.24 -5.29 -11.17
CA LYS A 181 -17.44 -4.79 -11.85
C LYS A 181 -18.70 -5.22 -11.09
N GLY A 182 -19.54 -4.26 -10.71
CA GLY A 182 -20.71 -4.50 -9.87
C GLY A 182 -20.42 -4.56 -8.36
N LEU A 183 -19.18 -4.86 -7.96
CA LEU A 183 -18.77 -5.00 -6.55
C LEU A 183 -18.11 -3.76 -5.96
N ARG A 184 -17.81 -2.73 -6.77
CA ARG A 184 -17.15 -1.49 -6.31
C ARG A 184 -17.85 -0.82 -5.12
N GLY A 185 -19.19 -0.76 -5.15
CA GLY A 185 -19.98 -0.17 -4.07
C GLY A 185 -19.88 -0.99 -2.78
N ASP A 186 -20.01 -2.32 -2.89
CA ASP A 186 -19.87 -3.21 -1.74
C ASP A 186 -18.48 -3.13 -1.11
N TYR A 187 -17.43 -3.04 -1.94
CA TYR A 187 -16.07 -2.86 -1.48
C TYR A 187 -15.85 -1.51 -0.81
N PHE A 188 -16.45 -0.43 -1.34
CA PHE A 188 -16.39 0.88 -0.70
C PHE A 188 -16.99 0.82 0.71
N ILE A 189 -18.18 0.23 0.86
CA ILE A 189 -18.83 0.11 2.17
C ILE A 189 -18.06 -0.86 3.08
N PHE A 190 -17.47 -1.92 2.51
CA PHE A 190 -16.58 -2.82 3.25
C PHE A 190 -15.38 -2.05 3.82
N LYS A 191 -14.70 -1.21 3.02
CA LYS A 191 -13.61 -0.35 3.50
C LYS A 191 -14.08 0.68 4.52
N PHE A 192 -15.24 1.29 4.31
CA PHE A 192 -15.86 2.21 5.26
C PHE A 192 -16.16 1.54 6.61
N SER A 193 -16.47 0.24 6.62
CA SER A 193 -16.68 -0.51 7.86
C SER A 193 -15.42 -0.66 8.73
N PHE A 194 -14.25 -0.24 8.22
CA PHE A 194 -13.01 -0.14 8.99
C PHE A 194 -12.64 1.29 9.38
N PHE A 195 -13.50 2.28 9.11
CA PHE A 195 -13.27 3.69 9.39
C PHE A 195 -12.72 3.93 10.81
N TRP A 196 -13.33 3.32 11.82
CA TRP A 196 -12.88 3.47 13.22
C TRP A 196 -11.48 2.95 13.51
N TRP A 197 -10.99 1.95 12.76
CA TRP A 197 -9.60 1.48 12.89
C TRP A 197 -8.60 2.48 12.32
N TYR A 198 -8.97 3.20 11.25
CA TYR A 198 -8.15 4.29 10.71
C TYR A 198 -8.16 5.50 11.64
N VAL A 199 -9.29 5.82 12.28
CA VAL A 199 -9.36 6.86 13.32
C VAL A 199 -8.44 6.51 14.50
N LEU A 200 -8.48 5.26 14.98
CA LEU A 200 -7.58 4.78 16.03
C LEU A 200 -6.11 4.85 15.62
N TYR A 201 -5.80 4.49 14.37
CA TYR A 201 -4.45 4.63 13.80
C TYR A 201 -3.98 6.09 13.86
N GLY A 202 -4.82 7.05 13.47
CA GLY A 202 -4.49 8.47 13.54
C GLY A 202 -4.29 8.99 14.97
N ILE A 203 -5.23 8.69 15.88
CA ILE A 203 -5.17 9.16 17.28
C ILE A 203 -3.94 8.61 18.02
N SER A 204 -3.55 7.36 17.72
CA SER A 204 -2.39 6.72 18.33
C SER A 204 -1.04 7.13 17.73
N GLY A 205 -1.01 8.08 16.79
CA GLY A 205 0.21 8.46 16.07
C GLY A 205 0.80 7.30 15.25
N GLY A 206 -0.05 6.37 14.80
CA GLY A 206 0.34 5.19 14.04
C GLY A 206 0.65 3.94 14.86
N LEU A 207 0.69 4.02 16.19
CA LEU A 207 0.98 2.85 17.06
C LEU A 207 -0.11 1.77 16.98
N ALA A 208 -1.38 2.12 16.78
CA ALA A 208 -2.42 1.11 16.59
C ALA A 208 -2.20 0.28 15.31
N GLY A 209 -1.35 0.74 14.38
CA GLY A 209 -0.97 0.05 13.15
C GLY A 209 -0.41 -1.35 13.38
N PHE A 210 0.27 -1.59 14.51
CA PHE A 210 0.78 -2.91 14.88
C PHE A 210 -0.32 -3.97 14.92
N TRP A 211 -1.51 -3.63 15.43
CA TRP A 211 -2.65 -4.56 15.44
C TRP A 211 -3.57 -4.40 14.23
N THR A 212 -3.80 -3.16 13.79
CA THR A 212 -4.81 -2.89 12.76
C THR A 212 -4.33 -3.24 11.37
N THR A 213 -3.08 -2.97 11.00
CA THR A 213 -2.57 -3.22 9.64
C THR A 213 -2.62 -4.71 9.26
N PRO A 214 -2.13 -5.66 10.10
CA PRO A 214 -2.31 -7.09 9.86
C PRO A 214 -3.77 -7.49 9.62
N TYR A 215 -4.67 -7.01 10.48
CA TYR A 215 -6.10 -7.31 10.42
C TYR A 215 -6.76 -6.77 9.15
N LEU A 216 -6.49 -5.53 8.78
CA LEU A 216 -7.04 -4.89 7.60
C LEU A 216 -6.57 -5.56 6.30
N ASN A 217 -5.30 -5.96 6.24
CA ASN A 217 -4.76 -6.70 5.09
C ASN A 217 -5.37 -8.09 4.99
N MET A 218 -5.46 -8.85 6.10
CA MET A 218 -6.07 -10.18 6.08
C MET A 218 -7.55 -10.14 5.70
N ALA A 219 -8.29 -9.11 6.14
CA ALA A 219 -9.68 -8.91 5.73
C ALA A 219 -9.82 -8.54 4.26
N SER A 220 -8.84 -7.81 3.71
CA SER A 220 -8.84 -7.47 2.29
C SER A 220 -8.52 -8.68 1.42
N ILE A 221 -7.61 -9.57 1.87
CA ILE A 221 -7.35 -10.86 1.24
C ILE A 221 -8.59 -11.76 1.31
N ALA A 222 -9.24 -11.85 2.48
CA ALA A 222 -10.49 -12.59 2.59
C ALA A 222 -11.54 -12.08 1.60
N TYR A 223 -11.67 -10.76 1.44
CA TYR A 223 -12.56 -10.19 0.42
C TYR A 223 -12.18 -10.68 -0.99
N TYR A 224 -10.90 -10.55 -1.36
CA TYR A 224 -10.37 -10.98 -2.65
C TYR A 224 -10.66 -12.47 -2.94
N GLU A 225 -10.33 -13.36 -2.02
CA GLU A 225 -10.54 -14.82 -2.14
C GLU A 225 -12.02 -15.22 -2.27
N ASN A 226 -12.94 -14.36 -1.83
CA ASN A 226 -14.37 -14.59 -1.96
C ASN A 226 -14.98 -14.01 -3.25
N ILE A 227 -14.27 -13.13 -3.96
CA ILE A 227 -14.72 -12.55 -5.24
C ILE A 227 -13.92 -13.05 -6.45
N GLY A 228 -12.73 -13.61 -6.23
CA GLY A 228 -11.88 -14.24 -7.25
C GLY A 228 -12.25 -15.70 -7.54
N LYS A 229 -13.41 -16.16 -7.04
CA LYS A 229 -14.04 -17.43 -7.38
C LYS A 229 -15.26 -17.16 -8.25
#